data_AF-A0A183GIE2-F1
#
_entry.id   AF-A0A183GIE2-F1
#
_cell.length_a   1.000
_cell.length_b   1.000
_cell.length_c   1.000
_cell.angle_alpha   90.00
_cell.angle_beta   90.00
_cell.angle_gamma   90.00
#
_symmetry.space_group_name_H-M   'P 1'
#
loop_
_entity.id
_entity.type
_entity.pdbx_description
1 polymer ?
#
loop_
_entity_poly.entity_id
_entity_poly.type
_entity_poly.pdbx_seq_one_letter_code
_entity_poly.pdbx_strand_id
1 'polypeptide(L)'
;MLDYAAKLQADTGAVQFPLQGGEVFKKLCSIFNDFKNCVATINCDSLSVDAVDASYGYMCGSGQPLFEQHAACFARVEAESSYISCKTAATQAIAEAQETKSSTEAYLAEMCRAMDGYLRCSHPVILEKCGAEAWKLVSTVSLRGTDTYRLSLL
;
A
#
# COMPACT_ATOMS: atom_id res chain seq x y z
N MET A 1 11.14 -3.86 -8.90
CA MET A 1 10.45 -3.22 -7.75
C MET A 1 10.75 -3.92 -6.43
N LEU A 2 10.61 -5.24 -6.33
CA LEU A 2 10.98 -6.01 -5.12
C LEU A 2 12.46 -5.82 -4.70
N ASP A 3 13.39 -5.82 -5.66
CA ASP A 3 14.81 -5.57 -5.37
C ASP A 3 15.14 -4.17 -4.86
N TYR A 4 14.32 -3.16 -5.22
CA TYR A 4 14.49 -1.79 -4.73
C TYR A 4 14.01 -1.67 -3.29
N ALA A 5 12.87 -2.28 -2.97
CA ALA A 5 12.36 -2.35 -1.60
C ALA A 5 13.30 -3.15 -0.68
N ALA A 6 13.87 -4.25 -1.17
CA ALA A 6 14.82 -5.08 -0.43
C ALA A 6 16.16 -4.37 -0.18
N LYS A 7 16.71 -3.66 -1.18
CA LYS A 7 17.92 -2.83 -1.00
C LYS A 7 17.68 -1.68 -0.01
N LEU A 8 16.55 -1.00 -0.09
CA LEU A 8 16.20 0.09 0.83
C LEU A 8 16.02 -0.39 2.28
N GLN A 9 15.45 -1.58 2.48
CA GLN A 9 15.35 -2.21 3.81
C GLN A 9 16.74 -2.57 4.37
N ALA A 10 17.64 -3.10 3.53
CA ALA A 10 18.99 -3.45 3.94
C ALA A 10 19.84 -2.23 4.33
N ASP A 11 19.65 -1.10 3.65
CA ASP A 11 20.47 0.10 3.85
C ASP A 11 20.01 0.98 5.04
N THR A 12 18.75 0.89 5.48
CA THR A 12 18.18 1.83 6.48
C THR A 12 17.76 1.19 7.80
N GLY A 13 17.78 -0.14 7.94
CA GLY A 13 17.61 -0.87 9.22
C GLY A 13 16.22 -0.81 9.87
N ALA A 14 15.43 0.20 9.57
CA ALA A 14 14.00 0.31 9.80
C ALA A 14 13.59 1.49 8.92
N VAL A 15 12.77 1.25 7.89
CA VAL A 15 12.43 2.34 6.97
C VAL A 15 11.55 3.34 7.72
N GLN A 16 12.19 4.36 8.29
CA GLN A 16 11.62 5.68 8.47
C GLN A 16 11.38 6.24 7.05
N PHE A 17 10.31 5.76 6.43
CA PHE A 17 9.61 6.36 5.30
C PHE A 17 9.22 7.85 5.46
N PRO A 18 9.11 8.44 6.68
CA PRO A 18 8.56 9.78 6.84
C PRO A 18 9.23 10.93 6.08
N LEU A 19 10.53 11.11 6.21
CA LEU A 19 11.13 12.40 5.83
C LEU A 19 11.52 12.49 4.34
N GLN A 20 11.43 11.38 3.61
CA GLN A 20 11.72 11.29 2.16
C GLN A 20 10.50 10.89 1.32
N GLY A 21 9.31 10.75 1.93
CA GLY A 21 8.13 10.14 1.32
C GLY A 21 7.73 10.75 -0.02
N GLY A 22 7.83 12.06 -0.20
CA GLY A 22 7.47 12.74 -1.45
C GLY A 22 8.42 12.45 -2.62
N GLU A 23 9.74 12.47 -2.40
CA GLU A 23 10.72 12.18 -3.46
C GLU A 23 10.76 10.69 -3.81
N VAL A 24 10.66 9.83 -2.80
CA VAL A 24 10.56 8.37 -3.00
C VAL A 24 9.29 8.04 -3.79
N PHE A 25 8.17 8.69 -3.47
CA PHE A 25 6.92 8.52 -4.19
C PHE A 25 6.99 8.99 -5.65
N LYS A 26 7.58 10.16 -5.91
CA LYS A 26 7.80 10.64 -7.28
C LYS A 26 8.64 9.67 -8.11
N LYS A 27 9.71 9.13 -7.51
CA LYS A 27 10.55 8.13 -8.18
C LYS A 27 9.80 6.83 -8.43
N LEU A 28 8.99 6.38 -7.48
CA LEU A 28 8.12 5.21 -7.63
C LEU A 28 7.10 5.41 -8.77
N CYS A 29 6.49 6.60 -8.87
CA CYS A 29 5.59 6.91 -9.97
C CYS A 29 6.29 7.04 -11.33
N SER A 30 7.54 7.48 -11.36
CA SER A 30 8.37 7.39 -12.58
C SER A 30 8.54 5.94 -13.02
N ILE A 31 8.91 5.04 -12.10
CA ILE A 31 9.08 3.61 -12.40
C ILE A 31 7.77 2.97 -12.86
N PHE A 32 6.65 3.35 -12.24
CA PHE A 32 5.32 2.90 -12.66
C PHE A 32 4.98 3.35 -14.08
N ASN A 33 5.28 4.61 -14.43
CA ASN A 33 5.05 5.11 -15.79
C ASN A 33 5.93 4.40 -16.82
N ASP A 34 7.20 4.14 -16.50
CA ASP A 34 8.09 3.35 -17.35
C ASP A 34 7.56 1.93 -17.55
N PHE A 35 7.04 1.31 -16.48
CA PHE A 35 6.37 0.02 -16.57
C PHE A 35 5.13 0.07 -17.48
N LYS A 36 4.24 1.06 -17.31
CA LYS A 36 3.04 1.25 -18.14
C LYS A 36 3.39 1.40 -19.62
N ASN A 37 4.45 2.15 -19.94
CA ASN A 37 4.94 2.30 -21.31
C ASN A 37 5.50 0.98 -21.86
N CYS A 38 6.26 0.23 -21.05
CA CYS A 38 6.82 -1.05 -21.42
C CYS A 38 5.75 -2.09 -21.76
N VAL A 39 4.65 -2.10 -21.01
CA VAL A 39 3.54 -3.06 -21.20
C VAL A 39 2.44 -2.54 -22.14
N ALA A 40 2.56 -1.33 -22.69
CA ALA A 40 1.52 -0.70 -23.50
C ALA A 40 1.18 -1.48 -24.79
N THR A 41 2.12 -2.28 -25.30
CA THR A 41 1.92 -3.12 -26.50
C THR A 41 1.42 -4.52 -26.18
N ILE A 42 1.28 -4.87 -24.89
CA ILE A 42 0.75 -6.16 -24.45
C ILE A 42 -0.78 -6.08 -24.54
N ASN A 43 -1.36 -6.92 -25.39
CA ASN A 43 -2.81 -6.97 -25.62
C ASN A 43 -3.49 -8.16 -24.92
N CYS A 44 -2.74 -8.96 -24.17
CA CYS A 44 -3.28 -10.07 -23.39
C CYS A 44 -3.50 -9.68 -21.93
N ASP A 45 -4.49 -10.33 -21.31
CA ASP A 45 -4.73 -10.20 -19.88
C ASP A 45 -3.52 -10.72 -19.11
N SER A 46 -3.03 -9.92 -18.18
CA SER A 46 -1.84 -10.23 -17.39
C SER A 46 -2.07 -9.86 -15.95
N LEU A 47 -2.20 -10.89 -15.10
CA LEU A 47 -2.35 -10.74 -13.66
C LEU A 47 -1.25 -9.86 -13.04
N SER A 48 -0.03 -9.90 -13.60
CA SER A 48 1.08 -9.07 -13.12
C SER A 48 0.90 -7.59 -13.48
N VAL A 49 0.37 -7.30 -14.67
CA VAL A 49 0.04 -5.93 -15.09
C VAL A 49 -1.09 -5.38 -14.23
N ASP A 50 -2.15 -6.18 -14.04
CA ASP A 50 -3.31 -5.81 -13.22
C ASP A 50 -2.92 -5.59 -11.76
N ALA A 51 -2.06 -6.44 -11.19
CA ALA A 51 -1.59 -6.28 -9.81
C ALA A 51 -0.78 -4.98 -9.62
N VAL A 52 0.07 -4.62 -10.59
CA VAL A 52 0.85 -3.38 -10.54
C VAL A 52 -0.06 -2.16 -10.72
N ASP A 53 -1.03 -2.20 -11.63
CA ASP A 53 -1.99 -1.13 -11.86
C ASP A 53 -2.94 -0.94 -10.66
N ALA A 54 -3.42 -2.03 -10.05
CA ALA A 54 -4.22 -1.99 -8.83
C ALA A 54 -3.43 -1.40 -7.65
N SER A 55 -2.13 -1.68 -7.56
CA SER A 55 -1.27 -1.19 -6.49
C SER A 55 -0.92 0.29 -6.63
N TYR A 56 -0.63 0.76 -7.85
CA TYR A 56 -0.01 2.08 -8.07
C TYR A 56 -0.80 3.01 -8.98
N GLY A 57 -1.74 2.51 -9.78
CA GLY A 57 -2.44 3.30 -10.80
C GLY A 57 -3.23 4.47 -10.24
N TYR A 58 -3.90 4.31 -9.10
CA TYR A 58 -4.57 5.43 -8.43
C TYR A 58 -3.55 6.38 -7.78
N MET A 59 -2.57 5.85 -7.05
CA MET A 59 -1.55 6.66 -6.35
C MET A 59 -0.74 7.53 -7.33
N CYS A 60 -0.28 6.97 -8.44
CA CYS A 60 0.52 7.65 -9.45
C CYS A 60 -0.29 8.30 -10.58
N GLY A 61 -1.61 8.20 -10.52
CA GLY A 61 -2.55 8.85 -11.44
C GLY A 61 -3.34 9.93 -10.72
N SER A 62 -4.66 9.79 -10.68
CA SER A 62 -5.58 10.79 -10.12
C SER A 62 -5.38 11.08 -8.63
N GLY A 63 -4.78 10.16 -7.87
CA GLY A 63 -4.51 10.31 -6.44
C GLY A 63 -3.18 11.03 -6.14
N GLN A 64 -2.31 11.24 -7.12
CA GLN A 64 -0.98 11.80 -6.90
C GLN A 64 -1.00 13.17 -6.21
N PRO A 65 -1.83 14.16 -6.63
CA PRO A 65 -1.83 15.47 -5.99
C PRO A 65 -2.23 15.41 -4.50
N LEU A 66 -3.21 14.57 -4.15
CA LEU A 66 -3.60 14.35 -2.75
C LEU A 66 -2.49 13.64 -1.97
N PHE A 67 -1.80 12.67 -2.56
CA PHE A 67 -0.69 12.00 -1.92
C PHE A 67 0.45 12.98 -1.63
N GLU A 68 0.86 13.79 -2.62
CA GLU A 68 1.90 14.81 -2.44
C GLU A 68 1.53 15.84 -1.36
N GLN A 69 0.25 16.26 -1.32
CA GLN A 69 -0.27 17.18 -0.30
C GLN A 69 -0.18 16.59 1.12
N HIS A 70 -0.49 15.30 1.29
CA HIS A 70 -0.55 14.65 2.60
C HIS A 70 0.72 13.87 2.98
N ALA A 71 1.70 13.74 2.08
CA ALA A 71 2.92 12.95 2.29
C ALA A 71 3.67 13.32 3.57
N ALA A 72 3.86 14.62 3.81
CA ALA A 72 4.52 15.11 5.03
C ALA A 72 3.71 14.84 6.31
N CYS A 73 2.39 14.64 6.19
CA CYS A 73 1.56 14.27 7.33
C CYS A 73 1.61 12.76 7.60
N PHE A 74 1.45 11.92 6.58
CA PHE A 74 1.60 10.47 6.71
C PHE A 74 2.94 10.09 7.30
N ALA A 75 3.98 10.79 6.87
CA ALA A 75 5.30 10.74 7.46
C ALA A 75 5.29 10.91 8.99
N ARG A 76 4.65 11.96 9.51
CA ARG A 76 4.59 12.16 10.97
C ARG A 76 3.79 11.06 11.64
N VAL A 77 2.67 10.64 11.04
CA VAL A 77 1.82 9.56 11.56
C VAL A 77 2.58 8.24 11.66
N GLU A 78 3.47 7.93 10.72
CA GLU A 78 4.29 6.72 10.76
C GLU A 78 5.28 6.67 11.93
N ALA A 79 5.59 7.82 12.54
CA ALA A 79 6.40 7.91 13.76
C ALA A 79 5.55 7.87 15.06
N GLU A 80 4.22 7.94 14.96
CA GLU A 80 3.32 7.89 16.11
C GLU A 80 3.26 6.45 16.67
N SER A 81 3.43 6.29 17.97
CA SER A 81 3.44 4.98 18.63
C SER A 81 2.13 4.21 18.44
N SER A 82 1.00 4.93 18.44
CA SER A 82 -0.34 4.38 18.19
C SER A 82 -0.51 3.86 16.75
N TYR A 83 0.16 4.47 15.78
CA TYR A 83 0.15 3.98 14.41
C TYR A 83 1.12 2.81 14.22
N ILE A 84 2.29 2.87 14.86
CA ILE A 84 3.28 1.80 14.86
C ILE A 84 2.68 0.51 15.41
N SER A 85 1.90 0.58 16.50
CA SER A 85 1.24 -0.61 17.05
C SER A 85 0.24 -1.24 16.07
N CYS A 86 -0.54 -0.43 15.35
CA CYS A 86 -1.43 -0.91 14.28
C CYS A 86 -0.65 -1.61 13.17
N LYS A 87 0.46 -1.02 12.73
CA LYS A 87 1.33 -1.59 11.69
C LYS A 87 1.96 -2.92 12.13
N THR A 88 2.44 -2.98 13.37
CA THR A 88 3.04 -4.20 13.94
C THR A 88 2.00 -5.32 14.02
N ALA A 89 0.80 -5.03 14.53
CA ALA A 89 -0.29 -6.01 14.61
C ALA A 89 -0.68 -6.56 13.22
N ALA A 90 -0.77 -5.68 12.22
CA ALA A 90 -1.04 -6.07 10.84
C ALA A 90 0.09 -6.94 10.24
N THR A 91 1.34 -6.55 10.45
CA THR A 91 2.51 -7.29 9.97
C THR A 91 2.56 -8.69 10.59
N GLN A 92 2.25 -8.79 11.88
CA GLN A 92 2.20 -10.06 12.58
C GLN A 92 1.05 -10.95 12.05
N ALA A 93 -0.16 -10.40 11.87
CA ALA A 93 -1.27 -11.15 11.30
C ALA A 93 -0.98 -11.65 9.88
N ILE A 94 -0.27 -10.85 9.07
CA ILE A 94 0.17 -11.26 7.73
C ILE A 94 1.18 -12.41 7.80
N ALA A 95 2.16 -12.33 8.72
CA ALA A 95 3.13 -13.40 8.91
C ALA A 95 2.48 -14.70 9.38
N GLU A 96 1.56 -14.64 10.34
CA GLU A 96 0.81 -15.80 10.85
C GLU A 96 -0.03 -16.46 9.74
N ALA A 97 -0.67 -15.67 8.88
CA ALA A 97 -1.42 -16.17 7.73
C ALA A 97 -0.51 -16.82 6.65
N GLN A 98 0.74 -16.38 6.53
CA GLN A 98 1.73 -17.04 5.65
C GLN A 98 2.15 -18.40 6.21
N GLU A 99 2.32 -18.52 7.53
CA GLU A 99 2.70 -19.77 8.20
C GLU A 99 1.56 -20.80 8.22
N THR A 100 0.31 -20.34 8.33
CA THR A 100 -0.89 -21.19 8.44
C THR A 100 -1.57 -21.46 7.09
N LYS A 101 -0.87 -21.22 5.98
CA LYS A 101 -1.39 -21.31 4.61
C LYS A 101 -1.88 -22.73 4.28
N SER A 102 -3.16 -22.97 4.53
CA SER A 102 -3.85 -24.24 4.25
C SER A 102 -4.45 -24.26 2.83
N SER A 103 -4.93 -23.11 2.35
CA SER A 103 -5.41 -22.90 0.98
C SER A 103 -5.21 -21.45 0.56
N THR A 104 -5.21 -21.18 -0.76
CA THR A 104 -5.12 -19.81 -1.29
C THR A 104 -6.30 -18.95 -0.85
N GLU A 105 -7.50 -19.52 -0.78
CA GLU A 105 -8.72 -18.80 -0.36
C GLU A 105 -8.66 -18.42 1.13
N ALA A 106 -8.27 -19.35 2.00
CA ALA A 106 -8.08 -19.07 3.42
C ALA A 106 -6.97 -18.03 3.65
N TYR A 107 -5.88 -18.12 2.88
CA TYR A 107 -4.82 -17.13 2.91
C TYR A 107 -5.30 -15.73 2.53
N LEU A 108 -6.04 -15.60 1.42
CA LEU A 108 -6.61 -14.32 0.99
C LEU A 108 -7.61 -13.75 2.01
N ALA A 109 -8.43 -14.61 2.63
CA ALA A 109 -9.35 -14.20 3.68
C ALA A 109 -8.62 -13.61 4.90
N GLU A 110 -7.53 -14.25 5.34
CA GLU A 110 -6.73 -13.74 6.46
C GLU A 110 -5.95 -12.47 6.08
N MET A 111 -5.45 -12.36 4.84
CA MET A 111 -4.86 -11.10 4.34
C MET A 111 -5.87 -9.95 4.37
N CYS A 112 -7.09 -10.18 3.89
CA CYS A 112 -8.18 -9.19 3.93
C CYS A 112 -8.52 -8.81 5.38
N ARG A 113 -8.56 -9.78 6.30
CA ARG A 113 -8.82 -9.54 7.72
C ARG A 113 -7.71 -8.71 8.38
N ALA A 114 -6.45 -9.02 8.11
CA ALA A 114 -5.31 -8.26 8.61
C ALA A 114 -5.35 -6.80 8.13
N MET A 115 -5.68 -6.58 6.84
CA MET A 115 -5.81 -5.24 6.27
C MET A 115 -7.02 -4.46 6.82
N ASP A 116 -8.19 -5.10 6.99
CA ASP A 116 -9.35 -4.46 7.63
C ASP A 116 -9.03 -4.05 9.09
N GLY A 117 -8.36 -4.93 9.84
CA GLY A 117 -7.89 -4.64 11.19
C GLY A 117 -6.94 -3.45 11.24
N TYR A 118 -5.98 -3.41 10.32
CA TYR A 118 -5.06 -2.28 10.15
C TYR A 118 -5.78 -0.96 9.87
N LEU A 119 -6.72 -0.96 8.93
CA LEU A 119 -7.47 0.23 8.55
C LEU A 119 -8.31 0.76 9.70
N ARG A 120 -9.02 -0.12 10.43
CA ARG A 120 -9.80 0.28 11.61
C ARG A 120 -8.93 0.85 12.72
N CYS A 121 -7.76 0.25 12.95
CA CYS A 121 -6.81 0.70 13.96
C CYS A 121 -6.18 2.06 13.62
N SER A 122 -5.78 2.25 12.36
CA SER A 122 -5.10 3.46 11.90
C SER A 122 -6.04 4.63 11.59
N HIS A 123 -7.31 4.36 11.29
CA HIS A 123 -8.33 5.38 10.97
C HIS A 123 -8.38 6.55 11.97
N PRO A 124 -8.54 6.35 13.29
CA PRO A 124 -8.62 7.46 14.23
C PRO A 124 -7.33 8.30 14.24
N VAL A 125 -6.17 7.66 14.13
CA VAL A 125 -4.87 8.35 14.14
C VAL A 125 -4.70 9.22 12.89
N ILE A 126 -5.03 8.67 11.71
CA ILE A 126 -4.94 9.41 10.44
C ILE A 126 -5.96 10.56 10.42
N LEU A 127 -7.19 10.32 10.89
CA LEU A 127 -8.25 11.33 10.89
C LEU A 127 -7.89 12.50 11.81
N GLU A 128 -7.40 12.22 13.02
CA GLU A 128 -7.00 13.23 13.99
C GLU A 128 -5.80 14.06 13.51
N LYS A 129 -4.79 13.41 12.92
CA LYS A 129 -3.51 14.05 12.58
C LYS A 129 -3.46 14.67 11.19
N CYS A 130 -4.12 14.04 10.21
CA CYS A 130 -4.04 14.40 8.79
C CYS A 130 -5.38 14.79 8.17
N GLY A 131 -6.49 14.60 8.89
CA GLY A 131 -7.82 15.03 8.45
C GLY A 131 -8.54 14.03 7.54
N ALA A 132 -9.80 14.36 7.23
CA ALA A 132 -10.70 13.48 6.50
C ALA A 132 -10.28 13.24 5.03
N GLU A 133 -9.65 14.21 4.37
CA GLU A 133 -9.15 14.05 2.99
C GLU A 133 -7.99 13.04 2.91
N ALA A 134 -7.09 13.06 3.91
CA ALA A 134 -6.02 12.07 4.02
C ALA A 134 -6.59 10.66 4.23
N TRP A 135 -7.63 10.51 5.07
CA TRP A 135 -8.30 9.23 5.25
C TRP A 135 -9.02 8.75 3.97
N LYS A 136 -9.63 9.67 3.22
CA LYS A 136 -10.28 9.36 1.94
C LYS A 136 -9.27 8.78 0.94
N LEU A 137 -8.04 9.28 0.93
CA LEU A 137 -6.96 8.72 0.13
C LEU A 137 -6.63 7.27 0.53
N VAL A 138 -6.38 7.03 1.82
CA VAL A 138 -6.03 5.70 2.35
C VAL A 138 -7.12 4.67 2.07
N SER A 139 -8.38 5.02 2.37
CA SER A 139 -9.53 4.16 2.11
C SER A 139 -9.74 3.89 0.61
N THR A 140 -9.50 4.87 -0.27
CA THR A 140 -9.63 4.68 -1.72
C THR A 140 -8.57 3.72 -2.28
N VAL A 141 -7.32 3.81 -1.81
CA VAL A 141 -6.25 2.88 -2.22
C VAL A 141 -6.56 1.47 -1.73
N SER A 142 -6.97 1.32 -0.47
CA SER A 142 -7.23 0.00 0.10
C SER A 142 -8.48 -0.67 -0.47
N LEU A 143 -9.55 0.09 -0.72
CA LEU A 143 -10.80 -0.45 -1.28
C LEU A 143 -10.64 -0.88 -2.74
N ARG A 144 -9.91 -0.10 -3.56
CA ARG A 144 -9.63 -0.49 -4.96
C ARG A 144 -8.76 -1.73 -5.05
N GLY A 145 -7.80 -1.90 -4.14
CA GLY A 145 -7.01 -3.13 -4.03
C GLY A 145 -7.90 -4.35 -3.72
N THR A 146 -8.84 -4.23 -2.77
CA THR A 146 -9.76 -5.32 -2.44
C THR A 146 -10.78 -5.64 -3.53
N ASP A 147 -11.24 -4.67 -4.32
CA ASP A 147 -12.19 -4.92 -5.41
C ASP A 147 -11.55 -5.74 -6.54
N THR A 148 -10.27 -5.51 -6.87
CA THR A 148 -9.53 -6.32 -7.86
C THR A 148 -9.40 -7.78 -7.41
N TYR A 149 -9.08 -8.03 -6.13
CA TYR A 149 -9.03 -9.40 -5.59
C TYR A 149 -10.41 -10.05 -5.48
N ARG A 150 -11.47 -9.27 -5.23
CA ARG A 150 -12.85 -9.77 -5.16
C ARG A 150 -13.42 -10.14 -6.53
N LEU A 151 -13.00 -9.43 -7.59
CA LEU A 151 -13.33 -9.75 -8.99
C LEU A 151 -12.58 -10.95 -9.54
N SER A 152 -11.45 -11.36 -8.94
CA SER A 152 -10.69 -12.55 -9.36
C SER A 152 -11.20 -13.86 -8.74
N LEU A 153 -12.18 -13.77 -7.84
CA LEU A 153 -12.79 -14.88 -7.11
C LEU A 153 -14.27 -15.12 -7.51
N LEU A 154 -14.75 -14.42 -8.54
CA LEU A 154 -16.03 -14.65 -9.22
C LEU A 154 -15.76 -14.98 -10.69
#